data_AF-A0A4D6KPL9-F1
#
_entry.id   AF-A0A4D6KPL9-F1
#
_cell.length_a   1.000
_cell.length_b   1.000
_cell.length_c   1.000
_cell.angle_alpha   90.00
_cell.angle_beta   90.00
_cell.angle_gamma   90.00
#
_symmetry.space_group_name_H-M   'P 1'
#
loop_
_entity.id
_entity.type
_entity.pdbx_description
1 polymer ?
#
loop_
_entity_poly.entity_id
_entity_poly.type
_entity_poly.pdbx_seq_one_letter_code
_entity_poly.pdbx_strand_id
1 'polypeptide(L)'
;MMMRYKEEKEAKKEGFRKYLETSGAVDALTKVLVALYEQNDKPSSAVEFIQQKLSCPSISEYEKLQAEFSDLQIKYSELLAAHQRTCKEVK
;
A
#
# COMPACT_ATOMS: atom_id res chain seq x y z
N MET A 1 28.98 -12.24 -34.90
CA MET A 1 28.90 -11.28 -33.78
C MET A 1 27.46 -10.78 -33.53
N MET A 2 26.69 -10.43 -34.57
CA MET A 2 25.30 -9.98 -34.43
C MET A 2 24.32 -10.99 -33.78
N MET A 3 24.49 -12.30 -34.00
CA MET A 3 23.64 -13.32 -33.36
C MET A 3 23.78 -13.34 -31.83
N ARG A 4 25.02 -13.31 -31.32
CA ARG A 4 25.30 -13.27 -29.87
C ARG A 4 24.70 -12.05 -29.17
N TYR A 5 24.75 -10.88 -29.82
CA TYR A 5 24.16 -9.64 -29.28
C TYR A 5 22.63 -9.72 -29.17
N LYS A 6 21.98 -10.40 -30.13
CA LYS A 6 20.53 -10.61 -30.11
C LYS A 6 20.12 -11.59 -29.00
N GLU A 7 20.88 -12.67 -28.83
CA GLU A 7 20.68 -13.67 -27.76
C GLU A 7 20.84 -13.05 -26.36
N GLU A 8 21.89 -12.24 -26.14
CA GLU A 8 22.10 -11.54 -24.88
C GLU A 8 20.97 -10.56 -24.54
N LYS A 9 20.42 -9.88 -25.56
CA LYS A 9 19.28 -8.96 -25.39
C LYS A 9 18.01 -9.71 -24.98
N GLU A 10 17.73 -10.84 -25.62
CA GLU A 10 16.56 -11.66 -25.28
C GLU A 10 16.72 -12.33 -23.91
N ALA A 11 17.92 -12.77 -23.53
CA ALA A 11 18.20 -13.28 -22.19
C ALA A 11 17.95 -12.22 -21.09
N LYS A 12 18.34 -10.96 -21.31
CA LYS A 12 18.05 -9.86 -20.38
C LYS A 12 16.56 -9.58 -20.24
N LYS A 13 15.82 -9.56 -21.36
CA LYS A 13 14.35 -9.41 -21.33
C LYS A 13 13.68 -10.54 -20.56
N GLU A 14 14.14 -11.77 -20.78
CA GLU A 14 13.59 -12.93 -20.09
C GLU A 14 13.86 -12.89 -18.59
N GLY A 15 15.08 -12.52 -18.19
CA GLY A 15 15.42 -12.32 -16.78
C GLY A 15 14.54 -11.27 -16.11
N PHE A 16 14.24 -10.17 -16.80
CA PHE A 16 13.37 -9.13 -16.27
C PHE A 16 11.90 -9.59 -16.16
N ARG A 17 11.38 -10.31 -17.16
CA ARG A 17 10.04 -10.92 -17.09
C ARG A 17 9.93 -11.84 -15.88
N LYS A 18 10.88 -12.77 -15.73
CA LYS A 18 10.91 -13.71 -14.61
C LYS A 18 11.03 -13.00 -13.26
N TYR A 19 11.79 -11.91 -13.18
CA TYR A 19 11.86 -11.08 -11.96
C TYR A 19 10.49 -10.48 -11.60
N LEU A 20 9.78 -9.88 -12.57
CA LEU A 20 8.46 -9.30 -12.32
C LEU A 20 7.43 -10.37 -11.92
N GLU A 21 7.53 -11.57 -12.49
CA GLU A 21 6.68 -12.70 -12.12
C GLU A 21 7.02 -13.22 -10.71
N THR A 22 8.30 -13.48 -10.43
CA THR A 22 8.76 -14.06 -9.15
C THR A 22 8.58 -13.09 -7.98
N SER A 23 8.71 -11.78 -8.21
CA SER A 23 8.45 -10.75 -7.20
C SER A 23 6.96 -10.50 -6.95
N GLY A 24 6.06 -11.08 -7.77
CA GLY A 24 4.62 -10.84 -7.68
C GLY A 24 4.17 -9.48 -8.22
N ALA A 25 5.05 -8.70 -8.85
CA ALA A 25 4.71 -7.39 -9.40
C ALA A 25 3.63 -7.48 -10.50
N VAL A 26 3.71 -8.49 -11.37
CA VAL A 26 2.69 -8.72 -12.41
C VAL A 26 1.34 -9.05 -11.79
N ASP A 27 1.30 -9.91 -10.77
CA ASP A 27 0.07 -10.29 -10.08
C ASP A 27 -0.58 -9.09 -9.36
N ALA A 28 0.23 -8.28 -8.66
CA ALA A 28 -0.25 -7.07 -8.01
C ALA A 28 -0.85 -6.07 -9.02
N LEU A 29 -0.16 -5.79 -10.13
CA LEU A 29 -0.68 -4.93 -11.19
C LEU A 29 -1.96 -5.50 -11.82
N THR A 30 -2.00 -6.81 -12.05
CA THR A 30 -3.18 -7.49 -12.60
C THR A 30 -4.38 -7.32 -11.68
N LYS A 31 -4.22 -7.52 -10.37
CA LYS A 31 -5.29 -7.33 -9.36
C LYS A 31 -5.83 -5.90 -9.35
N VAL A 32 -4.96 -4.89 -9.45
CA VAL A 32 -5.40 -3.49 -9.52
C VAL A 32 -6.21 -3.22 -10.79
N LEU A 33 -5.77 -3.76 -11.93
CA LEU A 33 -6.50 -3.61 -13.20
C LEU A 33 -7.84 -4.35 -13.20
N VAL A 34 -7.91 -5.54 -12.60
CA VAL A 34 -9.18 -6.27 -12.39
C VAL A 34 -10.11 -5.45 -11.50
N ALA A 35 -9.62 -4.93 -10.37
CA ALA A 35 -10.42 -4.11 -9.47
C ALA A 35 -10.94 -2.83 -10.14
N LEU A 36 -10.19 -2.25 -11.08
CA LEU A 36 -10.63 -1.12 -11.91
C LEU A 36 -11.72 -1.54 -12.90
N TYR A 37 -11.58 -2.72 -13.53
CA TYR A 37 -12.57 -3.26 -14.46
C TYR A 37 -13.90 -3.58 -13.77
N GLU A 38 -13.86 -4.11 -12.54
CA GLU A 38 -15.02 -4.50 -11.75
C GLU A 38 -15.77 -3.29 -11.12
N GLN A 39 -15.24 -2.07 -11.22
CA GLN A 39 -15.96 -0.89 -10.74
C GLN A 39 -17.26 -0.69 -11.54
N ASN A 40 -18.40 -0.74 -10.86
CA ASN A 40 -19.71 -0.45 -11.45
C ASN A 40 -19.80 0.97 -12.02
N ASP A 41 -19.15 1.93 -11.35
CA ASP A 41 -18.99 3.30 -11.83
C ASP A 41 -17.50 3.57 -12.11
N LYS A 42 -17.16 3.83 -13.37
CA LYS A 42 -15.75 3.99 -13.75
C LYS A 42 -15.22 5.30 -13.17
N PRO A 43 -14.08 5.28 -12.46
CA PRO A 43 -13.52 6.51 -11.93
C PRO A 43 -13.22 7.47 -13.07
N SER A 44 -13.40 8.77 -12.82
CA SER A 44 -13.07 9.84 -13.77
C SER A 44 -11.61 9.80 -14.23
N SER A 45 -10.71 9.28 -13.38
CA SER A 45 -9.30 9.04 -13.69
C SER A 45 -8.89 7.62 -13.32
N ALA A 46 -8.64 6.79 -14.33
CA ALA A 46 -8.07 5.46 -14.15
C ALA A 46 -6.66 5.51 -13.52
N VAL A 47 -5.89 6.56 -13.85
CA VAL A 47 -4.51 6.73 -13.34
C VAL A 47 -4.52 6.98 -11.84
N GLU A 48 -5.40 7.85 -11.35
CA GLU A 48 -5.52 8.13 -9.91
C GLU A 48 -5.97 6.90 -9.13
N PHE A 49 -6.92 6.13 -9.67
CA PHE A 49 -7.36 4.87 -9.06
C PHE A 49 -6.20 3.87 -8.92
N ILE A 50 -5.42 3.69 -10.00
CA ILE A 50 -4.26 2.81 -10.00
C ILE A 50 -3.22 3.27 -8.98
N GLN A 51 -2.92 4.57 -8.95
CA GLN A 51 -1.98 5.15 -7.99
C GLN A 51 -2.44 4.88 -6.55
N GLN A 52 -3.70 5.16 -6.22
CA GLN A 52 -4.24 4.91 -4.89
C GLN A 52 -4.19 3.43 -4.49
N LYS A 53 -4.49 2.51 -5.42
CA LYS A 53 -4.47 1.07 -5.14
C LYS A 53 -3.06 0.48 -5.07
N LEU A 54 -2.09 1.06 -5.77
CA LEU A 54 -0.68 0.67 -5.70
C LEU A 54 0.09 1.35 -4.58
N SER A 55 -0.36 2.53 -4.12
CA SER A 55 0.07 3.18 -2.89
C SER A 55 -0.45 2.42 -1.68
N CYS A 56 -0.09 1.14 -1.57
CA CYS A 56 -0.17 0.42 -0.32
C CYS A 56 0.92 1.00 0.58
N PRO A 57 0.61 1.55 1.77
CA PRO A 57 1.63 1.80 2.77
C PRO A 57 2.44 0.52 2.95
N SER A 58 3.76 0.63 3.00
CA SER A 58 4.58 -0.55 3.29
C SER A 58 4.09 -1.19 4.60
N ILE A 59 4.25 -2.50 4.77
CA ILE A 59 3.87 -3.18 6.02
C ILE A 59 4.46 -2.44 7.23
N SER A 60 5.70 -1.93 7.11
CA SER A 60 6.36 -1.11 8.12
C SER A 60 5.66 0.23 8.40
N GLU A 61 5.17 0.93 7.37
CA GLU A 61 4.40 2.17 7.55
C GLU A 61 3.04 1.89 8.18
N TYR A 62 2.39 0.77 7.82
CA TYR A 62 1.14 0.35 8.44
C TYR A 62 1.33 -0.01 9.92
N GLU A 63 2.37 -0.78 10.26
CA GLU A 63 2.73 -1.12 11.64
C GLU A 63 3.04 0.14 12.46
N LYS A 64 3.79 1.08 11.89
CA LYS A 64 4.10 2.36 12.54
C LYS A 64 2.83 3.17 12.80
N LEU A 65 1.94 3.27 11.82
CA LEU A 65 0.67 3.98 11.96
C LEU A 65 -0.22 3.32 13.02
N GLN A 66 -0.22 1.99 13.09
CA GLN A 66 -0.96 1.23 14.10
C GLN A 66 -0.42 1.46 15.52
N ALA A 67 0.90 1.55 15.67
CA ALA A 67 1.54 1.89 16.94
C ALA A 67 1.19 3.31 17.39
N GLU A 68 1.30 4.30 16.49
CA GLU A 68 0.94 5.70 16.78
C GLU A 68 -0.54 5.84 17.17
N PHE A 69 -1.44 5.09 16.50
CA PHE A 69 -2.85 5.07 16.84
C PHE A 69 -3.12 4.48 18.23
N SER A 70 -2.45 3.38 18.59
CA SER A 70 -2.55 2.77 19.92
C SER A 70 -2.07 3.73 21.02
N ASP A 71 -0.92 4.36 20.83
CA ASP A 71 -0.37 5.35 21.77
C ASP A 71 -1.31 6.54 21.96
N LEU A 72 -1.93 6.99 20.87
CA LEU A 72 -2.89 8.09 20.92
C LEU A 72 -4.18 7.70 21.67
N GLN A 73 -4.68 6.48 21.48
CA GLN A 73 -5.82 5.97 22.23
C GLN A 73 -5.53 5.90 23.74
N ILE A 74 -4.35 5.44 24.13
CA ILE A 74 -3.93 5.40 25.53
C ILE A 74 -3.94 6.82 26.12
N LYS A 75 -3.23 7.76 25.50
CA LYS A 75 -3.18 9.16 25.94
C LYS A 75 -4.56 9.79 26.03
N TYR A 76 -5.44 9.52 25.06
CA TYR A 76 -6.81 10.01 25.07
C TYR A 76 -7.60 9.47 26.26
N SER A 77 -7.50 8.17 26.54
CA SER A 77 -8.18 7.54 27.67
C SER A 77 -7.69 8.05 29.02
N GLU A 78 -6.38 8.25 29.17
CA GLU A 78 -5.77 8.82 30.38
C GLU A 78 -6.23 10.26 30.60
N LEU A 79 -6.19 11.07 29.54
CA LEU A 79 -6.64 12.45 29.58
C LEU A 79 -8.13 12.56 29.91
N LEU A 80 -8.96 11.71 29.30
CA LEU A 80 -10.39 11.65 29.57
C LEU A 80 -10.65 11.26 31.02
N ALA A 81 -9.94 10.27 31.54
CA ALA A 81 -10.04 9.86 32.94
C ALA A 81 -9.59 10.97 33.90
N ALA A 82 -8.49 11.67 33.60
CA ALA A 82 -8.01 12.80 34.38
C ALA A 82 -9.04 13.94 34.39
N HIS A 83 -9.57 14.31 33.22
CA HIS A 83 -10.60 15.33 33.10
C HIS A 83 -11.87 14.98 33.91
N GLN A 84 -12.32 13.73 33.85
CA GLN A 84 -13.46 13.26 34.64
C GLN A 84 -13.22 13.32 36.15
N ARG A 85 -11.99 13.06 36.63
CA ARG A 85 -11.65 13.22 38.05
C ARG A 85 -11.69 14.69 38.46
N THR A 86 -11.03 15.57 37.71
CA THR A 86 -11.04 17.01 37.98
C THR A 86 -12.45 17.59 38.00
N CYS A 87 -13.31 17.22 37.04
CA CYS A 87 -14.71 17.66 37.03
C CYS A 87 -15.54 17.19 38.24
N LYS A 88 -15.16 16.08 38.88
CA LYS A 88 -15.80 15.60 40.12
C LYS A 88 -15.29 16.32 41.37
N GLU A 89 -14.04 16.76 41.38
CA GLU A 89 -13.43 17.47 42.50
C GLU A 89 -13.82 18.96 42.57
N VAL A 90 -14.22 19.55 41.44
CA VAL A 90 -14.62 20.96 41.34
C VAL A 90 -16.15 21.15 41.49
N LYS A 91 -16.92 20.06 41.63
CA LYS A 91 -18.36 20.09 41.95
C LYS A 91 -18.60 19.86 43.43
#